data_AF-A0A016UNQ9-F1
#
_entry.id   AF-A0A016UNQ9-F1
#
_cell.length_a   1.000
_cell.length_b   1.000
_cell.length_c   1.000
_cell.angle_alpha   90.00
_cell.angle_beta   90.00
_cell.angle_gamma   90.00
#
_symmetry.space_group_name_H-M   'P 1'
#
loop_
_entity.id
_entity.type
_entity.pdbx_description
1 polymer ?
#
loop_
_entity_poly.entity_id
_entity_poly.type
_entity_poly.pdbx_seq_one_letter_code
_entity_poly.pdbx_strand_id
1 'polypeptide(L)'
;MRSREDLGSAIIRMAESGNGVMEISRLLNIPHSTVSKALKRFRGRRTKEDRSGRGRSRTANTTGNQKKVLGRLERNPRTKKNSTRKMAKAIGI
;
A
#
# COMPACT_ATOMS: atom_id res chain seq x y z
N MET A 1 -19.16 -5.53 10.32
CA MET A 1 -18.32 -6.17 9.28
C MET A 1 -16.91 -6.23 9.86
N ARG A 2 -16.32 -7.42 10.09
CA ARG A 2 -14.94 -7.51 10.63
C ARG A 2 -13.95 -6.97 9.59
N SER A 3 -13.02 -6.12 10.00
CA SER A 3 -12.04 -5.54 9.07
C SER A 3 -11.09 -6.65 8.58
N ARG A 4 -10.52 -6.51 7.38
CA ARG A 4 -9.58 -7.52 6.84
C ARG A 4 -8.32 -7.68 7.69
N GLU A 5 -7.92 -6.63 8.39
CA GLU A 5 -6.79 -6.62 9.33
C GLU A 5 -7.08 -7.49 10.57
N ASP A 6 -8.33 -7.52 11.02
CA ASP A 6 -8.77 -8.36 12.16
C ASP A 6 -8.67 -9.86 11.83
N LEU A 7 -8.93 -10.26 10.58
CA LEU A 7 -8.92 -11.68 10.18
C LEU A 7 -7.50 -12.25 10.10
N GLY A 8 -6.54 -11.48 9.58
CA GLY A 8 -5.14 -11.91 9.51
C GLY A 8 -4.52 -12.10 10.90
N SER A 9 -4.80 -11.18 11.82
CA SER A 9 -4.34 -11.27 13.19
C SER A 9 -4.98 -12.44 13.96
N ALA A 10 -6.26 -12.73 13.73
CA ALA A 10 -6.95 -13.89 14.30
C ALA A 10 -6.37 -15.23 13.81
N ILE A 11 -6.09 -15.36 12.50
CA ILE A 11 -5.45 -16.56 11.94
C ILE A 11 -4.10 -16.83 12.60
N ILE A 12 -3.28 -15.78 12.78
CA ILE A 12 -1.95 -15.91 13.37
C ILE A 12 -2.05 -16.33 14.84
N ARG A 13 -2.92 -15.69 15.63
CA ARG A 13 -3.12 -16.06 17.04
C ARG A 13 -3.52 -17.52 17.19
N MET A 14 -4.47 -18.01 16.40
CA MET A 14 -4.90 -19.41 16.49
C MET A 14 -3.81 -20.38 16.03
N ALA A 15 -2.98 -20.01 15.06
CA ALA A 15 -1.83 -20.84 14.67
C ALA A 15 -0.73 -20.85 15.74
N GLU A 16 -0.50 -19.74 16.45
CA GLU A 16 0.41 -19.68 17.61
C GLU A 16 -0.12 -20.51 18.80
N SER A 17 -1.44 -20.59 18.96
CA SER A 17 -2.10 -21.49 19.94
C SER A 17 -2.07 -22.97 19.56
N GLY A 18 -1.53 -23.33 18.39
CA GLY A 18 -1.36 -24.72 17.95
C GLY A 18 -2.49 -25.27 17.08
N ASN A 19 -3.50 -24.46 16.72
CA ASN A 19 -4.61 -24.93 15.89
C ASN A 19 -4.16 -25.21 14.45
N GLY A 20 -4.72 -26.27 13.86
CA GLY A 20 -4.42 -26.66 12.49
C GLY A 20 -5.09 -25.76 11.44
N VAL A 21 -4.56 -25.74 10.21
CA VAL A 21 -5.11 -24.93 9.10
C VAL A 21 -6.60 -25.23 8.83
N MET A 22 -6.99 -26.51 8.86
CA MET A 22 -8.39 -26.92 8.64
C MET A 22 -9.31 -26.45 9.77
N GLU A 23 -8.82 -26.49 11.00
CA GLU A 23 -9.55 -26.07 12.19
C GLU A 23 -9.79 -24.55 12.16
N ILE A 24 -8.73 -23.78 11.87
CA ILE A 24 -8.82 -22.33 11.70
C ILE A 24 -9.80 -21.96 10.59
N SER A 25 -9.77 -22.69 9.48
CA SER A 25 -10.68 -22.49 8.35
C SER A 25 -12.15 -22.66 8.75
N ARG A 26 -12.46 -23.71 9.52
CA ARG A 26 -13.83 -23.96 10.03
C ARG A 26 -14.26 -22.90 11.03
N LEU A 27 -13.41 -22.59 12.01
CA LEU A 27 -13.72 -21.65 13.10
C LEU A 27 -13.93 -20.21 12.61
N LEU A 28 -13.13 -19.76 11.65
CA LEU A 28 -13.22 -18.41 11.11
C LEU A 28 -14.13 -18.30 9.88
N ASN A 29 -14.65 -19.44 9.38
CA ASN A 29 -15.40 -19.53 8.13
C ASN A 29 -14.66 -18.88 6.94
N ILE A 30 -13.37 -19.20 6.80
CA ILE A 30 -12.48 -18.68 5.76
C ILE A 30 -11.99 -19.85 4.91
N PRO A 31 -11.85 -19.71 3.57
CA PRO A 31 -11.26 -20.75 2.74
C PRO A 31 -9.86 -21.17 3.23
N HIS A 32 -9.61 -22.49 3.28
CA HIS A 32 -8.33 -23.08 3.68
C HIS A 32 -7.13 -22.48 2.92
N SER A 33 -7.31 -22.15 1.64
CA SER A 33 -6.30 -21.54 0.79
C SER A 33 -5.90 -20.15 1.25
N THR A 34 -6.82 -19.40 1.85
CA THR A 34 -6.57 -18.07 2.41
C THR A 34 -5.82 -18.18 3.73
N VAL A 35 -6.20 -19.13 4.60
CA VAL A 35 -5.48 -19.41 5.86
C VAL A 35 -4.03 -19.82 5.58
N SER A 36 -3.82 -20.76 4.65
CA SER A 36 -2.48 -21.22 4.26
C SER A 36 -1.62 -20.09 3.69
N LYS A 37 -2.19 -19.25 2.81
CA LYS A 37 -1.50 -18.06 2.27
C LYS A 37 -1.15 -17.06 3.37
N ALA A 38 -2.04 -16.81 4.32
CA ALA A 38 -1.80 -15.90 5.44
C ALA A 38 -0.65 -16.40 6.34
N LEU A 39 -0.65 -17.68 6.71
CA LEU A 39 0.44 -18.27 7.50
C LEU A 39 1.77 -18.27 6.75
N LYS A 40 1.77 -18.59 5.45
CA LYS A 40 2.99 -18.53 4.62
C LYS A 40 3.55 -17.10 4.56
N ARG A 41 2.67 -16.09 4.43
CA ARG A 41 3.07 -14.67 4.46
C ARG A 41 3.67 -14.29 5.82
N PHE A 42 3.02 -14.68 6.91
CA PHE A 42 3.48 -14.39 8.27
C PHE A 42 4.84 -15.04 8.54
N ARG A 43 5.05 -16.32 8.17
CA ARG A 43 6.36 -16.98 8.32
C ARG A 43 7.49 -16.27 7.57
N GLY A 44 7.21 -15.73 6.39
CA GLY A 44 8.22 -15.07 5.56
C GLY A 44 8.55 -13.62 5.97
N ARG A 45 7.64 -12.89 6.62
CA ARG A 45 7.83 -11.47 6.96
C ARG A 45 7.73 -11.14 8.44
N ARG A 46 7.14 -12.02 9.24
CA ARG A 46 6.73 -11.80 10.65
C ARG A 46 5.85 -10.57 10.86
N THR A 47 5.22 -10.07 9.80
CA THR A 47 4.29 -8.93 9.85
C THR A 47 2.85 -9.40 9.69
N LYS A 48 1.93 -8.78 10.43
CA LYS A 48 0.48 -9.03 10.34
C LYS A 48 -0.19 -8.19 9.24
N GLU A 49 0.52 -7.17 8.76
CA GLU A 49 0.06 -6.25 7.72
C GLU A 49 0.09 -6.89 6.33
N ASP A 50 -0.90 -6.52 5.52
CA ASP A 50 -0.88 -6.82 4.10
C ASP A 50 0.26 -6.09 3.39
N ARG A 51 0.69 -6.64 2.25
CA ARG A 51 1.67 -5.94 1.42
C ARG A 51 1.03 -4.69 0.87
N SER A 52 1.68 -3.55 1.09
CA SER A 52 1.40 -2.35 0.31
C SER A 52 1.38 -2.73 -1.18
N GLY A 53 0.29 -2.39 -1.86
CA GLY A 53 0.13 -2.70 -3.27
C GLY A 53 1.32 -2.15 -4.05
N ARG A 54 1.72 -2.83 -5.13
CA ARG A 54 2.67 -2.27 -6.11
C ARG A 54 1.97 -1.14 -6.88
N GLY A 55 1.84 0.03 -6.27
CA GLY A 55 1.50 1.24 -6.99
C GLY A 55 2.66 1.59 -7.92
N ARG A 56 2.38 1.89 -9.19
CA ARG A 56 3.38 2.51 -10.07
C ARG A 56 3.81 3.81 -9.41
N SER A 57 5.12 4.02 -9.25
CA SER A 57 5.64 5.29 -8.76
C SER A 57 5.05 6.39 -9.64
N ARG A 58 4.39 7.37 -9.00
CA ARG A 58 3.86 8.54 -9.70
C ARG A 58 5.06 9.33 -10.19
N THR A 59 5.51 9.09 -11.41
CA THR A 59 6.64 9.80 -12.06
C THR A 59 6.43 11.31 -12.03
N ALA A 60 5.16 11.75 -12.07
CA ALA A 60 4.77 13.15 -11.93
C ALA A 60 4.93 13.72 -10.51
N ASN A 61 4.69 12.94 -9.45
CA ASN A 61 4.61 13.43 -8.06
C ASN A 61 5.85 13.08 -7.22
N THR A 62 7.04 13.17 -7.82
CA THR A 62 8.29 13.02 -7.09
C THR A 62 8.60 14.30 -6.29
N THR A 63 9.32 14.16 -5.18
CA THR A 63 9.78 15.32 -4.39
C THR A 63 10.62 16.30 -5.21
N GLY A 64 11.41 15.79 -6.17
CA GLY A 64 12.15 16.61 -7.12
C GLY A 64 11.25 17.46 -8.02
N ASN A 65 10.15 16.88 -8.54
CA ASN A 65 9.20 17.62 -9.36
C ASN A 65 8.40 18.64 -8.55
N GLN A 66 8.02 18.31 -7.31
CA GLN A 66 7.39 19.27 -6.40
C GLN A 66 8.26 20.50 -6.15
N LYS A 67 9.55 20.30 -5.85
CA LYS A 67 10.51 21.41 -5.67
C LYS A 67 10.65 22.27 -6.93
N LYS A 68 10.69 21.65 -8.12
CA LYS A 68 10.75 22.38 -9.40
C LYS A 68 9.48 23.21 -9.66
N VAL A 69 8.30 22.69 -9.32
CA VAL A 69 7.04 23.43 -9.44
C VAL A 69 7.01 24.60 -8.45
N LEU A 70 7.31 24.35 -7.18
CA LEU A 70 7.31 25.39 -6.14
C LEU A 70 8.28 26.52 -6.47
N GLY A 71 9.53 26.21 -6.84
CA GLY A 71 10.51 27.24 -7.20
C GLY A 71 10.11 28.06 -8.44
N ARG A 72 9.27 27.53 -9.34
CA ARG A 72 8.72 28.30 -10.48
C ARG A 72 7.58 29.21 -10.05
N LEU A 73 6.70 28.72 -9.18
CA LEU A 73 5.59 29.49 -8.63
C LEU A 73 6.10 30.65 -7.75
N GLU A 74 7.10 30.40 -6.90
CA GLU A 74 7.72 31.43 -6.06
C GLU A 74 8.34 32.56 -6.90
N ARG A 75 9.04 32.22 -7.98
CA ARG A 75 9.68 33.22 -8.85
C ARG A 75 8.69 34.06 -9.65
N ASN A 76 7.55 33.51 -10.05
CA ASN A 76 6.60 34.16 -10.97
C ASN A 76 5.14 33.67 -10.78
N PRO A 77 4.49 33.98 -9.65
CA PRO A 77 3.29 33.27 -9.19
C PRO A 77 2.06 33.38 -10.11
N ARG A 78 1.95 34.42 -10.94
CA ARG A 78 0.73 34.73 -11.72
C ARG A 78 0.97 35.03 -13.20
N THR A 79 1.92 34.33 -13.82
CA THR A 79 2.23 34.53 -15.25
C THR A 79 1.63 33.42 -16.11
N LYS A 80 1.21 33.74 -17.35
CA LYS A 80 0.84 32.72 -18.37
C LYS A 80 1.97 31.71 -18.62
N LYS A 81 3.22 32.08 -18.33
CA LYS A 81 4.41 31.21 -18.40
C LYS A 81 4.37 30.06 -17.39
N ASN A 82 3.66 30.23 -16.28
CA ASN A 82 3.43 29.22 -15.23
C ASN A 82 2.04 28.57 -15.31
N SER A 83 1.41 28.54 -16.49
CA SER A 83 0.28 27.65 -16.73
C SER A 83 0.68 26.19 -16.51
N THR A 84 -0.22 25.37 -15.95
CA THR A 84 -0.02 23.95 -15.68
C THR A 84 0.61 23.20 -16.86
N ARG A 85 0.12 23.46 -18.08
CA ARG A 85 0.65 22.85 -19.32
C ARG A 85 2.12 23.21 -19.57
N LYS A 86 2.50 24.47 -19.37
CA LYS A 86 3.86 24.96 -19.61
C LYS A 86 4.82 24.46 -18.54
N MET A 87 4.36 24.36 -17.29
CA MET A 87 5.14 23.79 -16.20
C MET A 87 5.39 22.29 -16.41
N ALA A 88 4.36 21.53 -16.78
CA ALA A 88 4.47 20.11 -17.09
C ALA A 88 5.50 19.84 -18.21
N LYS A 89 5.34 20.52 -19.36
CA LYS A 89 6.28 20.40 -20.50
C LYS A 89 7.73 20.70 -20.10
N ALA A 90 7.94 21.69 -19.23
CA ALA A 90 9.28 22.13 -18.87
C ALA A 90 9.91 21.30 -17.75
N ILE A 91 9.12 20.51 -17.02
CA ILE A 91 9.59 19.54 -16.02
C ILE A 91 9.76 18.14 -16.65
N GLY A 92 9.09 17.87 -17.77
CA GLY A 92 9.11 16.59 -18.46
C GLY A 92 8.14 15.57 -17.87
N ILE A 93 6.99 16.06 -17.38
CA ILE A 93 5.90 15.26 -16.78
C ILE A 93 4.59 15.45 -17.53
#